data_AF-A0A1M6HMF1-F1
#
_entry.id   AF-A0A1M6HMF1-F1
#
_cell.length_a   1.000
_cell.length_b   1.000
_cell.length_c   1.000
_cell.angle_alpha   90.00
_cell.angle_beta   90.00
_cell.angle_gamma   90.00
#
_symmetry.space_group_name_H-M   'P 1'
#
loop_
_entity.id
_entity.type
_entity.pdbx_description
1 polymer ?
#
loop_
_entity_poly.entity_id
_entity_poly.type
_entity_poly.pdbx_seq_one_letter_code
_entity_poly.pdbx_strand_id
1 'polypeptide(L)'
;MSLLGQEFYPTPETSGSSLYVYGLAWGINNRILKGSKYKKAVVKGWNTITGYVHENGMLGYVQPIGAAPGNASADKTEVYGLGAFLSAGFEIYKMVKGN
;
A
#
# COMPACT_ATOMS: atom_id res chain seq x y z
N MET A 1 -1.69 -13.39 3.38
CA MET A 1 -2.82 -13.59 2.45
C MET A 1 -2.27 -13.89 1.07
N SER A 2 -2.85 -14.83 0.32
CA SER A 2 -2.45 -15.05 -1.08
C SER A 2 -3.03 -13.95 -1.97
N LEU A 3 -2.21 -13.37 -2.87
CA LEU A 3 -2.68 -12.39 -3.86
C LEU A 3 -3.70 -12.99 -4.85
N LEU A 4 -3.75 -14.32 -4.97
CA LEU A 4 -4.71 -15.03 -5.81
C LEU A 4 -5.96 -15.49 -5.05
N GLY A 5 -6.01 -15.28 -3.73
CA GLY A 5 -7.07 -15.78 -2.86
C GLY A 5 -8.11 -14.72 -2.47
N GLN A 6 -8.39 -13.75 -3.35
CA GLN A 6 -9.29 -12.63 -3.04
C GLN A 6 -10.70 -13.09 -2.62
N GLU A 7 -11.21 -14.19 -3.20
CA GLU A 7 -12.53 -14.73 -2.88
C GLU A 7 -12.68 -15.14 -1.41
N PHE A 8 -11.58 -15.55 -0.77
CA PHE A 8 -11.57 -15.96 0.63
C PHE A 8 -11.44 -14.77 1.59
N TYR A 9 -10.88 -13.66 1.09
CA TYR A 9 -10.59 -12.48 1.90
C TYR A 9 -10.85 -11.20 1.08
N PRO A 10 -12.13 -10.82 0.91
CA PRO A 10 -12.51 -9.69 0.06
C PRO A 10 -12.22 -8.33 0.71
N THR A 11 -11.89 -8.31 1.99
CA THR A 11 -11.66 -7.12 2.78
C THR A 11 -10.42 -6.36 2.30
N PRO A 12 -10.50 -5.02 2.13
CA PRO A 12 -9.32 -4.21 1.86
C PRO A 12 -8.23 -4.41 2.92
N GLU A 13 -6.97 -4.34 2.49
CA GLU A 13 -5.82 -4.44 3.38
C GLU A 13 -4.77 -3.43 2.94
N THR A 14 -4.41 -2.51 3.83
CA THR A 14 -3.60 -1.32 3.47
C THR A 14 -2.11 -1.50 3.73
N SER A 15 -1.68 -2.33 4.67
CA SER A 15 -0.26 -2.45 5.01
C SER A 15 0.55 -3.19 3.93
N GLY A 16 0.05 -4.35 3.47
CA GLY A 16 0.65 -5.09 2.37
C GLY A 16 0.56 -4.32 1.05
N SER A 17 -0.59 -3.70 0.78
CA SER A 17 -0.76 -2.80 -0.37
C SER A 17 0.28 -1.67 -0.36
N SER A 18 0.51 -1.03 0.80
CA SER A 18 1.52 0.01 0.95
C SER A 18 2.94 -0.50 0.67
N LEU A 19 3.30 -1.69 1.17
CA LEU A 19 4.60 -2.31 0.88
C LEU A 19 4.80 -2.57 -0.62
N TYR A 20 3.77 -3.01 -1.34
CA TYR A 20 3.84 -3.18 -2.79
C TYR A 20 3.96 -1.85 -3.54
N VAL A 21 3.21 -0.82 -3.14
CA VAL A 21 3.35 0.51 -3.73
C VAL A 21 4.78 1.02 -3.53
N TYR A 22 5.32 0.91 -2.31
CA TYR A 22 6.70 1.26 -2.00
C TYR A 22 7.70 0.53 -2.92
N GLY A 23 7.67 -0.80 -2.94
CA GLY A 23 8.64 -1.59 -3.70
C GLY A 23 8.58 -1.33 -5.21
N LEU A 24 7.38 -1.18 -5.76
CA LEU A 24 7.19 -0.86 -7.17
C LEU A 24 7.66 0.57 -7.50
N ALA A 25 7.31 1.56 -6.68
CA ALA A 25 7.74 2.94 -6.87
C ALA A 25 9.27 3.08 -6.73
N TRP A 26 9.85 2.45 -5.72
CA TRP A 26 11.30 2.37 -5.54
C TRP A 26 11.98 1.73 -6.74
N GLY A 27 11.45 0.62 -7.26
CA GLY A 27 11.98 -0.06 -8.44
C GLY A 27 11.94 0.81 -9.70
N ILE A 28 10.90 1.63 -9.87
CA ILE A 28 10.81 2.63 -10.94
C ILE A 28 11.87 3.72 -10.75
N ASN A 29 11.95 4.31 -9.55
CA ASN A 29 12.88 5.38 -9.21
C ASN A 29 14.35 4.96 -9.41
N ASN A 30 14.66 3.68 -9.20
CA ASN A 30 15.99 3.09 -9.40
C ASN A 30 16.20 2.48 -10.79
N ARG A 31 15.27 2.70 -11.74
CA ARG A 31 15.36 2.22 -13.14
C ARG A 31 15.45 0.70 -13.30
N ILE A 32 15.07 -0.06 -12.27
CA ILE A 32 15.00 -1.53 -12.27
C ILE A 32 13.70 -1.98 -12.97
N LEU A 33 12.57 -1.34 -12.61
CA LEU A 33 11.27 -1.60 -13.21
C LEU A 33 10.99 -0.58 -14.30
N LYS A 34 10.91 -1.05 -15.55
CA LYS A 34 10.72 -0.20 -16.74
C LYS A 34 9.36 -0.44 -17.39
N GLY A 35 8.79 0.62 -17.96
CA GLY A 35 7.55 0.56 -18.73
C GLY A 35 6.31 0.99 -17.94
N SER A 36 5.26 1.32 -18.70
CA SER A 36 4.05 1.98 -18.16
C SER A 36 3.22 1.07 -17.26
N LYS A 37 3.35 -0.25 -17.36
CA LYS A 37 2.58 -1.21 -16.54
C LYS A 37 2.84 -1.04 -15.04
N TYR A 38 4.10 -0.82 -14.63
CA TYR A 38 4.46 -0.63 -13.23
C TYR A 38 3.96 0.73 -12.73
N LYS A 39 4.14 1.79 -13.52
CA LYS A 39 3.61 3.12 -13.17
C LYS A 39 2.09 3.10 -13.00
N LYS A 40 1.36 2.42 -13.89
CA LYS A 40 -0.10 2.24 -13.77
C LYS A 40 -0.48 1.49 -12.49
N ALA A 41 0.24 0.42 -12.15
CA ALA A 41 0.02 -0.34 -10.93
C ALA A 41 0.29 0.50 -9.67
N VAL A 42 1.40 1.25 -9.64
CA VAL A 42 1.77 2.15 -8.53
C VAL A 42 0.72 3.24 -8.33
N VAL A 43 0.29 3.92 -9.40
CA VAL A 43 -0.72 4.98 -9.32
C VAL A 43 -2.06 4.42 -8.83
N LYS A 44 -2.48 3.27 -9.36
CA LYS A 44 -3.70 2.60 -8.89
C LYS A 44 -3.61 2.26 -7.39
N GLY A 45 -2.51 1.64 -6.98
CA GLY A 45 -2.28 1.26 -5.59
C GLY A 45 -2.25 2.48 -4.65
N TRP A 46 -1.51 3.53 -5.02
CA TRP A 46 -1.40 4.77 -4.25
C TRP A 46 -2.76 5.44 -4.05
N ASN A 47 -3.52 5.64 -5.13
CA ASN A 47 -4.86 6.24 -5.05
C ASN A 47 -5.82 5.41 -4.19
N THR A 48 -5.69 4.07 -4.22
CA THR A 48 -6.51 3.20 -3.36
C THR A 48 -6.14 3.35 -1.89
N ILE A 49 -4.86 3.27 -1.51
CA ILE A 49 -4.47 3.31 -0.10
C ILE A 49 -4.65 4.69 0.54
N THR A 50 -4.52 5.79 -0.23
CA THR A 50 -4.82 7.13 0.28
C THR A 50 -6.30 7.34 0.54
N GLY A 51 -7.18 6.64 -0.19
CA GLY A 51 -8.63 6.66 0.05
C GLY A 51 -9.07 6.02 1.38
N TYR A 52 -8.17 5.29 2.06
CA TYR A 52 -8.42 4.70 3.39
C TYR A 52 -7.77 5.49 4.54
N VAL A 53 -7.25 6.69 4.26
CA VAL A 53 -6.81 7.62 5.30
C VAL A 53 -8.02 8.43 5.77
N HIS A 54 -8.30 8.36 7.06
CA HIS A 54 -9.39 9.09 7.69
C HIS A 54 -9.07 10.59 7.75
N GLU A 55 -10.09 11.42 7.95
CA GLU A 55 -9.92 12.89 8.04
C GLU A 55 -8.94 13.32 9.14
N ASN A 56 -8.84 12.54 10.22
CA ASN A 56 -7.91 12.77 11.32
C ASN A 56 -6.48 12.23 11.05
N GLY A 57 -6.21 11.71 9.85
CA GLY A 57 -4.90 11.19 9.45
C GLY A 57 -4.64 9.72 9.79
N MET A 58 -5.59 9.02 10.43
CA MET A 58 -5.45 7.58 10.71
C MET A 58 -5.55 6.76 9.42
N LEU A 59 -4.59 5.86 9.19
CA LEU A 59 -4.68 4.85 8.13
C LEU A 59 -5.49 3.66 8.62
N GLY A 60 -6.67 3.45 8.05
CA GLY A 60 -7.54 2.30 8.35
C GLY A 60 -7.14 1.03 7.59
N TYR A 61 -7.88 -0.05 7.83
CA TYR A 61 -7.74 -1.35 7.14
C TYR A 61 -6.35 -1.98 7.24
N VAL A 62 -5.60 -1.68 8.30
CA VAL A 62 -4.36 -2.39 8.58
C VAL A 62 -4.72 -3.72 9.23
N GLN A 63 -4.37 -4.83 8.59
CA GLN A 63 -4.60 -6.15 9.18
C GLN A 63 -3.72 -6.29 10.43
N PRO A 64 -4.27 -6.69 11.59
CA PRO A 64 -3.49 -6.88 12.82
C PRO A 64 -2.57 -8.11 12.74
N ILE A 65 -1.60 -8.16 13.66
CA ILE A 65 -0.71 -9.32 13.83
C ILE A 65 -1.55 -10.54 14.25
N GLY A 66 -1.33 -11.67 13.59
CA GLY A 66 -2.01 -12.92 13.89
C GLY A 66 -1.40 -14.11 13.15
N ALA A 67 -1.77 -15.33 13.56
CA ALA A 67 -1.25 -16.57 13.00
C ALA A 67 -1.82 -16.92 11.60
N ALA A 68 -2.84 -16.20 11.15
CA ALA A 68 -3.53 -16.42 9.89
C ALA A 68 -4.05 -15.09 9.32
N PRO A 69 -4.45 -15.04 8.03
CA PRO A 69 -5.17 -13.89 7.49
C PRO A 69 -6.42 -13.58 8.34
N GLY A 70 -6.56 -12.33 8.74
CA GLY A 70 -7.61 -11.87 9.64
C GLY A 70 -8.36 -10.66 9.09
N ASN A 71 -9.39 -10.25 9.82
CA ASN A 71 -10.21 -9.10 9.42
C ASN A 71 -9.48 -7.77 9.68
N ALA A 72 -9.33 -7.01 8.60
CA ALA A 72 -9.09 -5.57 8.63
C ALA A 72 -10.44 -4.82 8.64
N SER A 73 -10.46 -3.62 9.21
CA SER A 73 -11.64 -2.75 9.24
C SER A 73 -11.18 -1.29 9.24
N ALA A 74 -12.09 -0.36 8.94
CA ALA A 74 -11.76 1.06 8.84
C ALA A 74 -11.12 1.62 10.13
N ASP A 75 -11.54 1.13 11.29
CA ASP A 75 -11.05 1.53 12.61
C ASP A 75 -9.74 0.83 13.02
N LYS A 76 -9.24 -0.13 12.24
CA LYS A 76 -8.00 -0.85 12.55
C LYS A 76 -6.78 -0.21 11.89
N THR A 77 -5.82 0.13 12.74
CA THR A 77 -4.52 0.67 12.36
C THR A 77 -3.42 -0.01 13.17
N GLU A 78 -2.21 -0.04 12.64
CA GLU A 78 -1.01 -0.50 13.35
C GLU A 78 0.21 0.30 12.90
N VAL A 79 1.19 0.44 13.80
CA VAL A 79 2.40 1.26 13.57
C VAL A 79 3.21 0.80 12.36
N TYR A 80 3.26 -0.51 12.08
CA TYR A 80 3.96 -1.04 10.90
C TYR A 80 3.22 -0.71 9.60
N GLY A 81 1.89 -0.67 9.62
CA GLY A 81 1.08 -0.30 8.46
C GLY A 81 1.28 1.16 8.12
N LEU A 82 1.31 2.03 9.15
CA LEU A 82 1.66 3.44 8.98
C LEU A 82 3.08 3.62 8.43
N GLY A 83 4.06 2.88 8.97
CA GLY A 83 5.44 2.93 8.46
C GLY A 83 5.55 2.53 6.99
N ALA A 84 4.84 1.48 6.57
CA ALA A 84 4.77 1.07 5.17
C ALA A 84 4.13 2.16 4.29
N PHE A 85 3.03 2.77 4.75
CA PHE A 85 2.33 3.83 4.02
C PHE A 85 3.20 5.08 3.84
N LEU A 86 3.88 5.54 4.90
CA LEU A 86 4.78 6.70 4.81
C LEU A 86 5.96 6.43 3.88
N SER A 87 6.52 5.22 3.92
CA SER A 87 7.59 4.80 3.00
C SER A 87 7.12 4.84 1.55
N ALA A 88 5.91 4.33 1.28
CA ALA A 88 5.30 4.40 -0.05
C ALA A 88 5.13 5.86 -0.52
N GLY A 89 4.58 6.73 0.34
CA GLY A 89 4.39 8.14 0.05
C GLY A 89 5.70 8.86 -0.30
N PHE A 90 6.80 8.53 0.40
CA PHE A 90 8.12 9.07 0.10
C PHE A 90 8.61 8.68 -1.31
N GLU A 91 8.45 7.41 -1.71
CA GLU A 91 8.82 6.97 -3.06
C GLU A 91 7.94 7.59 -4.14
N ILE A 92 6.64 7.75 -3.88
CA ILE A 92 5.72 8.46 -4.77
C ILE A 92 6.15 9.92 -4.94
N TYR A 93 6.51 10.61 -3.85
CA TYR A 93 6.97 11.99 -3.91
C TYR A 93 8.20 12.14 -4.82
N LYS A 94 9.21 11.28 -4.65
CA LYS A 94 10.39 11.26 -5.55
C LYS A 94 10.00 11.01 -7.00
N MET A 95 9.11 10.04 -7.24
CA MET A 95 8.65 9.68 -8.58
C MET A 95 7.96 10.85 -9.30
N VAL A 96 7.22 11.70 -8.58
CA VAL A 96 6.47 12.84 -9.14
C VAL A 96 7.32 14.10 -9.26
N LYS A 97 8.18 14.39 -8.28
CA LYS A 97 9.06 15.58 -8.30
C LYS A 97 10.08 15.52 -9.45
N GLY A 98 10.35 14.32 -9.97
CA GLY A 98 11.51 14.06 -10.81
C GLY A 98 12.75 13.92 -9.93
N ASN A 99 13.56 12.90 -10.20
CA ASN A 99 14.89 12.78 -9.59
C ASN A 99 15.82 13.84 -10.14
#